data_AF-A0AAN7LWQ3-F1
#
_entry.id   AF-A0AAN7LWQ3-F1
#
_cell.length_a   1.000
_cell.length_b   1.000
_cell.length_c   1.000
_cell.angle_alpha   90.00
_cell.angle_beta   90.00
_cell.angle_gamma   90.00
#
_symmetry.space_group_name_H-M   'P 1'
#
loop_
_entity.id
_entity.type
_entity.pdbx_description
1 polymer ?
#
loop_
_entity_poly.entity_id
_entity_poly.type
_entity_poly.pdbx_seq_one_letter_code
_entity_poly.pdbx_strand_id
1 'polypeptide(L)'
;MLAIFHKAFAHPPEELNSPASQSGPRRPKLPDETLKEFLSHHPHNTFSMSFGDAAVLAYVRPESQFSHHPRLFCGFDDIYCLFMGSLNNLCSLNRQYGLCKGSNEAMFVIEAYRTLRDRGPYPADQVVKDLEGSFAFVVYDSKAGSVFAALGSDGGVKLYWGIAADGSVVICDDKEVIKAGCAKSYAPFPTGCMFHSDAGLMSFEHPMNKMKAMPRVDSEGVMCGANFKVDVYTRVNSIPRRGSGANWIDWDEH
;
A
#
# COMPACT_ATOMS: atom_id res chain seq x y z
N MET A 1 -1.26 -11.50 -4.97
CA MET A 1 -1.13 -11.24 -3.52
C MET A 1 -2.41 -10.60 -3.03
N LEU A 2 -2.82 -10.94 -1.81
CA LEU A 2 -3.97 -10.39 -1.12
C LEU A 2 -3.53 -10.01 0.29
N ALA A 3 -3.89 -8.82 0.76
CA ALA A 3 -3.73 -8.39 2.12
C ALA A 3 -5.04 -7.79 2.60
N ILE A 4 -5.53 -8.21 3.75
CA ILE A 4 -6.74 -7.69 4.39
C ILE A 4 -6.35 -7.20 5.77
N PHE A 5 -6.72 -5.96 6.08
CA PHE A 5 -6.45 -5.32 7.36
C PHE A 5 -7.75 -4.90 7.99
N HIS A 6 -7.98 -5.33 9.23
CA HIS A 6 -9.19 -4.96 9.93
C HIS A 6 -9.27 -3.45 10.12
N LYS A 7 -10.50 -2.90 10.15
CA LYS A 7 -10.76 -1.46 10.22
C LYS A 7 -10.00 -0.74 11.34
N ALA A 8 -9.69 -1.45 12.43
CA ALA A 8 -8.94 -0.92 13.57
C ALA A 8 -7.45 -0.63 13.27
N PHE A 9 -6.87 -1.23 12.22
CA PHE A 9 -5.44 -1.17 11.92
C PHE A 9 -5.11 -0.40 10.63
N ALA A 10 -6.08 -0.19 9.74
CA ALA A 10 -5.88 0.57 8.52
C ALA A 10 -7.10 1.42 8.19
N HIS A 11 -6.84 2.71 7.94
CA HIS A 11 -7.87 3.71 7.66
C HIS A 11 -7.69 4.22 6.22
N PRO A 12 -8.38 3.63 5.23
CA PRO A 12 -8.33 4.13 3.86
C PRO A 12 -9.14 5.43 3.77
N PRO A 13 -8.89 6.29 2.76
CA PRO A 13 -9.70 7.48 2.56
C PRO A 13 -11.18 7.12 2.37
N GLU A 14 -12.07 7.90 2.99
CA GLU A 14 -13.51 7.62 3.00
C GLU A 14 -14.11 7.63 1.59
N GLU A 15 -13.50 8.39 0.67
CA GLU A 15 -13.94 8.49 -0.73
C GLU A 15 -13.77 7.18 -1.52
N LEU A 16 -13.04 6.20 -0.97
CA LEU A 16 -12.97 4.85 -1.52
C LEU A 16 -14.28 4.08 -1.27
N ASN A 17 -15.05 4.44 -0.25
CA ASN A 17 -16.33 3.82 0.08
C ASN A 17 -17.43 4.36 -0.85
N SER A 18 -17.99 3.49 -1.69
CA SER A 18 -19.12 3.85 -2.54
C SER A 18 -20.44 3.48 -1.87
N PRO A 19 -21.36 4.44 -1.64
CA PRO A 19 -22.72 4.17 -1.16
C PRO A 19 -23.49 3.18 -2.04
N ALA A 20 -23.17 3.10 -3.34
CA ALA A 20 -23.81 2.18 -4.28
C ALA A 20 -23.47 0.69 -3.99
N SER A 21 -22.47 0.43 -3.15
CA SER A 21 -22.10 -0.94 -2.74
C SER A 21 -23.17 -1.58 -1.86
N GLN A 22 -23.98 -0.78 -1.16
CA GLN A 22 -25.04 -1.29 -0.28
C GLN A 22 -26.38 -1.50 -1.01
N SER A 23 -26.64 -0.72 -2.05
CA SER A 23 -27.89 -0.74 -2.82
C SER A 23 -27.81 -1.52 -4.13
N GLY A 24 -26.61 -1.92 -4.54
CA GLY A 24 -26.37 -2.69 -5.77
C GLY A 24 -26.72 -4.18 -5.67
N PRO A 25 -26.76 -4.89 -6.83
CA PRO A 25 -27.03 -6.32 -6.89
C PRO A 25 -25.93 -7.18 -6.25
N ARG A 26 -24.71 -6.64 -6.15
CA ARG A 26 -23.58 -7.27 -5.46
C ARG A 26 -23.23 -6.44 -4.24
N ARG A 27 -23.23 -7.10 -3.08
CA ARG A 27 -22.82 -6.51 -1.81
C ARG A 27 -21.34 -6.79 -1.56
N PRO A 28 -20.64 -5.90 -0.84
CA PRO A 28 -19.31 -6.23 -0.36
C PRO A 28 -19.39 -7.45 0.55
N LYS A 29 -18.34 -8.26 0.52
CA LYS A 29 -18.18 -9.49 1.29
C LYS A 29 -17.42 -9.22 2.57
N LEU A 30 -17.52 -10.15 3.52
CA LEU A 30 -16.64 -10.14 4.69
C LEU A 30 -15.20 -10.54 4.30
N PRO A 31 -14.19 -10.20 5.12
CA PRO A 31 -12.80 -10.61 4.91
C PRO A 31 -12.63 -12.10 4.63
N ASP A 32 -13.27 -12.96 5.43
CA ASP A 32 -13.16 -14.41 5.32
C ASP A 32 -13.72 -14.96 4.00
N GLU A 33 -14.80 -14.36 3.50
CA GLU A 33 -15.40 -14.72 2.22
C GLU A 33 -14.50 -14.29 1.06
N THR A 34 -13.91 -13.09 1.16
CA THR A 34 -12.95 -12.57 0.18
C THR A 34 -11.69 -13.43 0.13
N LEU A 35 -11.19 -13.88 1.29
CA LEU A 35 -10.08 -14.83 1.37
C LEU A 35 -10.42 -16.16 0.72
N LYS A 36 -11.57 -16.76 1.06
CA LYS A 36 -12.02 -18.04 0.47
C LYS A 36 -12.13 -17.93 -1.04
N GLU A 37 -12.67 -16.83 -1.55
CA GLU A 37 -12.76 -16.56 -2.97
C GLU A 37 -11.37 -16.48 -3.61
N PHE A 38 -10.43 -15.73 -3.03
CA PHE A 38 -9.06 -15.65 -3.52
C PHE A 38 -8.37 -17.02 -3.59
N LEU A 39 -8.53 -17.83 -2.53
CA LEU A 39 -7.99 -19.19 -2.48
C LEU A 39 -8.63 -20.11 -3.54
N SER A 40 -9.94 -19.96 -3.80
CA SER A 40 -10.65 -20.72 -4.83
C SER A 40 -10.21 -20.38 -6.25
N HIS A 41 -9.78 -19.14 -6.50
CA HIS A 41 -9.21 -18.73 -7.79
C HIS A 41 -7.82 -19.35 -8.05
N HIS A 42 -7.11 -19.74 -6.98
CA HIS A 42 -5.74 -20.24 -7.06
C HIS A 42 -5.53 -21.49 -6.16
N PRO A 43 -6.19 -22.62 -6.45
CA PRO A 43 -6.32 -23.75 -5.51
C PRO A 43 -5.02 -24.50 -5.23
N HIS A 44 -4.04 -24.45 -6.14
CA HIS A 44 -2.85 -25.32 -6.06
C HIS A 44 -1.58 -24.61 -5.53
N ASN A 45 -1.53 -23.28 -5.58
CA ASN A 45 -0.31 -22.51 -5.35
C ASN A 45 -0.49 -21.37 -4.33
N THR A 46 -1.54 -21.43 -3.51
CA THR A 46 -1.81 -20.40 -2.50
C THR A 46 -1.26 -20.74 -1.14
N PHE A 47 -0.86 -19.70 -0.43
CA PHE A 47 -0.52 -19.72 0.99
C PHE A 47 -1.24 -18.54 1.64
N SER A 48 -1.79 -18.74 2.83
CA SER A 48 -2.38 -17.66 3.63
C SER A 48 -1.90 -17.71 5.07
N MET A 49 -1.90 -16.55 5.71
CA MET A 49 -1.47 -16.35 7.08
C MET A 49 -2.40 -15.33 7.73
N SER A 50 -3.00 -15.71 8.85
CA SER A 50 -3.92 -14.89 9.62
C SER A 50 -3.29 -14.48 10.94
N PHE A 51 -3.48 -13.23 11.33
CA PHE A 51 -2.94 -12.61 12.54
C PHE A 51 -4.07 -12.29 13.52
N GLY A 52 -4.84 -13.32 13.90
CA GLY A 52 -6.09 -13.15 14.65
C GLY A 52 -7.05 -12.22 13.92
N ASP A 53 -7.61 -11.26 14.65
CA ASP A 53 -8.56 -10.29 14.10
C ASP A 53 -7.88 -9.06 13.47
N ALA A 54 -6.55 -9.04 13.36
CA ALA A 54 -5.82 -7.86 12.90
C ALA A 54 -5.64 -7.82 11.38
N ALA A 55 -5.12 -8.91 10.81
CA ALA A 55 -4.76 -8.96 9.41
C ALA A 55 -4.80 -10.38 8.83
N VAL A 56 -4.97 -10.46 7.51
CA VAL A 56 -4.80 -11.68 6.73
C VAL A 56 -3.91 -11.34 5.53
N LEU A 57 -2.83 -12.10 5.35
CA LEU A 57 -1.99 -12.04 4.16
C LEU A 57 -2.14 -13.34 3.38
N ALA A 58 -2.35 -13.25 2.08
CA ALA A 58 -2.36 -14.39 1.19
C ALA A 58 -1.50 -14.14 -0.06
N TYR A 59 -0.83 -15.19 -0.47
CA TYR A 59 0.22 -15.17 -1.47
C TYR A 59 0.00 -16.34 -2.43
N VAL A 60 0.20 -16.07 -3.72
CA VAL A 60 0.18 -17.09 -4.77
C VAL A 60 1.61 -17.28 -5.23
N ARG A 61 2.14 -18.49 -5.04
CA ARG A 61 3.47 -18.89 -5.51
C ARG A 61 3.51 -18.81 -7.03
N PRO A 62 4.53 -18.16 -7.63
CA PRO A 62 4.74 -18.18 -9.07
C PRO A 62 4.91 -19.61 -9.59
N GLU A 63 4.21 -19.95 -10.67
CA GLU A 63 4.36 -21.26 -11.34
C GLU A 63 5.69 -21.39 -12.09
N SER A 64 6.26 -20.25 -12.52
CA SER A 64 7.51 -20.19 -13.27
C SER A 64 8.42 -19.09 -12.72
N GLN A 65 9.73 -19.36 -12.73
CA GLN A 65 10.77 -18.38 -12.39
C GLN A 65 10.82 -17.20 -13.40
N PHE A 66 10.15 -17.32 -14.55
CA PHE A 66 10.10 -16.32 -15.61
C PHE A 66 8.82 -15.46 -15.61
N SER A 67 8.08 -15.42 -14.49
CA SER A 67 6.96 -14.48 -14.36
C SER A 67 7.44 -13.06 -14.61
N HIS A 68 6.74 -12.32 -15.49
CA HIS A 68 7.04 -10.91 -15.78
C HIS A 68 7.08 -10.02 -14.53
N HIS A 69 6.38 -10.44 -13.46
CA HIS A 69 6.45 -9.81 -12.15
C HIS A 69 6.63 -10.91 -11.09
N PRO A 70 7.85 -11.13 -10.56
CA PRO A 70 8.05 -12.10 -9.51
C PRO A 70 7.29 -11.64 -8.25
N ARG A 71 6.71 -12.60 -7.52
CA ARG A 71 6.04 -12.35 -6.26
C ARG A 71 6.91 -12.95 -5.15
N LEU A 72 7.19 -12.17 -4.12
CA LEU A 72 7.96 -12.61 -2.96
C LEU A 72 7.10 -12.44 -1.71
N PHE A 73 7.24 -13.39 -0.79
CA PHE A 73 6.72 -13.28 0.57
C PHE A 73 7.88 -13.48 1.53
N CYS A 74 7.99 -12.59 2.51
CA CYS A 74 9.03 -12.65 3.51
C CYS A 74 8.49 -12.24 4.88
N GLY A 75 8.99 -12.87 5.94
CA GLY A 75 8.73 -12.49 7.33
C GLY A 75 10.04 -12.42 8.10
N PHE A 76 10.28 -11.31 8.79
CA PHE A 76 11.45 -11.11 9.64
C PHE A 76 11.10 -10.22 10.83
N ASP A 77 11.45 -10.64 12.06
CA ASP A 77 11.21 -9.89 13.30
C ASP A 77 9.73 -9.49 13.52
N ASP A 78 8.81 -10.39 13.16
CA ASP A 78 7.34 -10.19 13.23
C ASP A 78 6.80 -9.10 12.27
N ILE A 79 7.59 -8.77 11.25
CA ILE A 79 7.23 -7.91 10.13
C ILE A 79 7.15 -8.76 8.87
N TYR A 80 6.05 -8.63 8.13
CA TYR A 80 5.74 -9.45 6.98
C TYR A 80 5.58 -8.58 5.74
N CYS A 81 6.23 -8.97 4.65
CA CYS A 81 6.21 -8.25 3.38
C CYS A 81 5.72 -9.15 2.25
N LEU A 82 4.68 -8.68 1.57
CA LEU A 82 4.31 -9.13 0.22
C LEU A 82 4.93 -8.17 -0.77
N PHE A 83 5.78 -8.66 -1.66
CA PHE A 83 6.41 -7.86 -2.70
C PHE A 83 6.06 -8.43 -4.07
N MET A 84 5.86 -7.55 -5.05
CA MET A 84 5.60 -7.92 -6.44
C MET A 84 6.40 -7.02 -7.37
N GLY A 85 7.02 -7.62 -8.39
CA GLY A 85 7.85 -6.92 -9.35
C GLY A 85 9.33 -7.09 -9.05
N SER A 86 10.18 -6.13 -9.45
CA SER A 86 11.64 -6.21 -9.27
C SER A 86 12.26 -4.83 -9.11
N LEU A 87 13.37 -4.76 -8.38
CA LEU A 87 14.16 -3.54 -8.21
C LEU A 87 15.46 -3.60 -9.02
N ASN A 88 15.64 -2.66 -9.93
CA ASN A 88 16.82 -2.52 -10.79
C ASN A 88 18.07 -2.11 -10.02
N ASN A 89 17.91 -1.39 -8.90
CA ASN A 89 18.99 -0.86 -8.08
C ASN A 89 19.18 -1.60 -6.74
N LEU A 90 18.62 -2.81 -6.59
CA LEU A 90 18.66 -3.60 -5.34
C LEU A 90 20.08 -3.81 -4.79
N CYS A 91 21.05 -4.08 -5.67
CA CYS A 91 22.45 -4.29 -5.25
C CYS A 91 23.04 -3.06 -4.54
N SER A 92 22.74 -1.86 -5.06
CA SER A 92 23.19 -0.59 -4.47
C SER A 92 22.49 -0.33 -3.14
N LEU A 93 21.17 -0.55 -3.10
CA LEU A 93 20.35 -0.42 -1.90
C LEU A 93 20.82 -1.37 -0.78
N ASN A 94 21.05 -2.65 -1.08
CA ASN A 94 21.58 -3.62 -0.13
C ASN A 94 22.93 -3.17 0.46
N ARG A 95 23.82 -2.60 -0.35
CA ARG A 95 25.12 -2.09 0.13
C ARG A 95 24.95 -0.89 1.05
N GLN A 96 24.03 0.03 0.74
CA GLN A 96 23.76 1.22 1.55
C GLN A 96 23.18 0.86 2.92
N TYR A 97 22.29 -0.15 2.97
CA TYR A 97 21.67 -0.63 4.19
C TYR A 97 22.52 -1.69 4.93
N GLY A 98 23.70 -2.05 4.41
CA GLY A 98 24.60 -3.02 5.04
C GLY A 98 24.06 -4.46 5.02
N LEU A 99 23.19 -4.81 4.07
CA LEU A 99 22.60 -6.14 3.94
C LEU A 99 23.55 -7.15 3.28
N CYS A 100 23.40 -8.42 3.64
CA CYS A 100 24.22 -9.49 3.09
C CYS A 100 23.98 -9.71 1.59
N LYS A 101 24.99 -10.26 0.89
CA LYS A 101 24.87 -10.68 -0.51
C LYS A 101 23.75 -11.72 -0.64
N GLY A 102 22.83 -11.51 -1.57
CA GLY A 102 21.69 -12.39 -1.82
C GLY A 102 20.38 -11.97 -1.15
N SER A 103 20.34 -10.82 -0.46
CA SER A 103 19.08 -10.25 0.03
C SER A 103 18.18 -9.89 -1.16
N ASN A 104 16.95 -10.40 -1.13
CA ASN A 104 15.93 -10.11 -2.14
C ASN A 104 15.16 -8.82 -1.80
N GLU A 105 14.29 -8.39 -2.71
CA GLU A 105 13.51 -7.16 -2.61
C GLU A 105 12.63 -7.13 -1.36
N ALA A 106 11.99 -8.25 -1.01
CA ALA A 106 11.13 -8.33 0.16
C ALA A 106 11.91 -8.16 1.49
N MET A 107 13.08 -8.80 1.60
CA MET A 107 13.98 -8.60 2.75
C MET A 107 14.46 -7.15 2.83
N PHE A 108 14.84 -6.56 1.70
CA PHE A 108 15.26 -5.16 1.65
C PHE A 108 14.14 -4.22 2.12
N VAL A 109 12.91 -4.40 1.65
CA VAL A 109 11.76 -3.58 2.06
C VAL A 109 11.49 -3.68 3.55
N ILE A 110 11.60 -4.88 4.16
CA ILE A 110 11.47 -5.02 5.62
C ILE A 110 12.54 -4.20 6.35
N GLU A 111 13.79 -4.27 5.92
CA GLU A 111 14.89 -3.54 6.56
C GLU A 111 14.79 -2.01 6.36
N ALA A 112 14.32 -1.57 5.19
CA ALA A 112 14.00 -0.17 4.92
C ALA A 112 12.88 0.34 5.85
N TYR A 113 11.80 -0.44 6.00
CA TYR A 113 10.70 -0.14 6.91
C TYR A 113 11.17 -0.05 8.37
N ARG A 114 11.96 -1.04 8.84
CA ARG A 114 12.53 -1.03 10.20
C ARG A 114 13.39 0.21 10.43
N THR A 115 14.20 0.59 9.45
CA THR A 115 15.03 1.80 9.54
C THR A 115 14.17 3.07 9.65
N LEU A 116 13.08 3.17 8.87
CA LEU A 116 12.12 4.27 8.96
C LEU A 116 11.43 4.33 10.33
N ARG A 117 10.97 3.19 10.84
CA ARG A 117 10.26 3.06 12.13
C ARG A 117 11.17 3.36 13.33
N ASP A 118 12.36 2.75 13.36
CA ASP A 118 13.22 2.73 14.55
C ASP A 118 14.17 3.92 14.62
N ARG A 119 14.57 4.47 13.47
CA ARG A 119 15.60 5.51 13.39
C ARG A 119 15.14 6.76 12.66
N GLY A 120 14.25 6.62 11.67
CA GLY A 120 13.73 7.73 10.86
C GLY A 120 14.80 8.66 10.26
N PRO A 121 15.92 8.15 9.69
CA PRO A 121 16.99 9.03 9.21
C PRO A 121 16.59 9.86 7.98
N TYR A 122 15.60 9.38 7.22
CA TYR A 122 15.05 10.02 6.03
C TYR A 122 13.51 9.93 6.05
N PRO A 123 12.81 10.86 5.39
CA PRO A 123 11.37 10.73 5.15
C PRO A 123 11.04 9.47 4.34
N ALA A 124 9.89 8.85 4.62
CA ALA A 124 9.47 7.63 3.92
C ALA A 124 9.30 7.84 2.40
N ASP A 125 8.88 9.03 1.97
CA ASP A 125 8.72 9.34 0.54
C ASP A 125 10.07 9.29 -0.18
N GLN A 126 11.13 9.78 0.45
CA GLN A 126 12.47 9.72 -0.14
C GLN A 126 12.95 8.27 -0.27
N VAL A 127 12.75 7.45 0.76
CA VAL A 127 13.15 6.03 0.74
C VAL A 127 12.41 5.26 -0.36
N VAL A 128 11.10 5.47 -0.51
CA VAL A 128 10.30 4.79 -1.55
C VAL A 128 10.63 5.33 -2.95
N LYS A 129 10.93 6.63 -3.08
CA LYS A 129 11.33 7.25 -4.35
C LYS A 129 12.67 6.75 -4.86
N ASP A 130 13.58 6.36 -3.97
CA ASP A 130 14.88 5.80 -4.31
C ASP A 130 14.78 4.33 -4.82
N LEU A 131 13.59 3.71 -4.80
CA LEU A 131 13.37 2.39 -5.36
C LEU A 131 13.19 2.48 -6.88
N GLU A 132 14.14 1.92 -7.64
CA GLU A 132 14.08 1.93 -9.10
C GLU A 132 13.57 0.58 -9.62
N GLY A 133 12.49 0.59 -10.38
CA GLY A 133 11.95 -0.61 -11.05
C GLY A 133 10.42 -0.65 -11.03
N SER A 134 9.87 -1.75 -11.52
CA SER A 134 8.44 -2.01 -11.47
C SER A 134 8.14 -2.76 -10.18
N PHE A 135 7.51 -2.10 -9.20
CA PHE A 135 7.26 -2.73 -7.90
C PHE A 135 5.90 -2.38 -7.30
N ALA A 136 5.41 -3.28 -6.45
CA ALA A 136 4.38 -3.02 -5.47
C ALA A 136 4.70 -3.82 -4.20
N PHE A 137 4.44 -3.26 -3.02
CA PHE A 137 4.58 -4.02 -1.80
C PHE A 137 3.52 -3.67 -0.76
N VAL A 138 3.33 -4.60 0.17
CA VAL A 138 2.54 -4.44 1.38
C VAL A 138 3.33 -5.02 2.54
N VAL A 139 3.63 -4.19 3.53
CA VAL A 139 4.28 -4.52 4.79
C VAL A 139 3.24 -4.47 5.91
N TYR A 140 3.25 -5.50 6.74
CA TYR A 140 2.50 -5.55 7.98
C TYR A 140 3.45 -5.79 9.15
N ASP A 141 3.51 -4.84 10.07
CA ASP A 141 4.22 -4.97 11.34
C ASP A 141 3.22 -5.42 12.40
N SER A 142 3.29 -6.70 12.79
CA SER A 142 2.36 -7.27 13.76
C SER A 142 2.64 -6.79 15.19
N LYS A 143 3.85 -6.32 15.50
CA LYS A 143 4.19 -5.76 16.82
C LYS A 143 3.63 -4.36 16.97
N ALA A 144 3.79 -3.53 15.94
CA ALA A 144 3.30 -2.15 15.95
C ALA A 144 1.81 -2.03 15.57
N GLY A 145 1.23 -3.06 14.93
CA GLY A 145 -0.09 -2.97 14.32
C GLY A 145 -0.14 -2.02 13.14
N SER A 146 0.99 -1.79 12.47
CA SER A 146 1.16 -0.81 11.40
C SER A 146 1.15 -1.46 10.02
N VAL A 147 0.58 -0.75 9.04
CA VAL A 147 0.52 -1.17 7.64
C VAL A 147 1.24 -0.14 6.78
N PHE A 148 2.09 -0.63 5.88
CA PHE A 148 2.78 0.22 4.91
C PHE A 148 2.74 -0.39 3.51
N ALA A 149 2.16 0.30 2.54
CA ALA A 149 2.02 -0.18 1.17
C ALA A 149 2.51 0.86 0.18
N ALA A 150 3.05 0.43 -0.97
CA ALA A 150 3.42 1.34 -2.04
C ALA A 150 3.29 0.70 -3.41
N LEU A 151 3.11 1.54 -4.42
CA LEU A 151 3.10 1.17 -5.84
C LEU A 151 4.05 2.10 -6.61
N GLY A 152 4.96 1.50 -7.38
CA GLY A 152 5.88 2.20 -8.27
C GLY A 152 5.18 3.14 -9.26
N SER A 153 5.90 4.13 -9.77
CA SER A 153 5.35 5.13 -10.68
C SER A 153 5.34 4.73 -12.16
N ASP A 154 6.05 3.66 -12.53
CA ASP A 154 6.21 3.22 -13.92
C ASP A 154 4.98 2.50 -14.50
N GLY A 155 4.04 2.09 -13.65
CA GLY A 155 2.83 1.38 -14.05
C GLY A 155 3.08 -0.05 -14.55
N GLY A 156 4.29 -0.60 -14.37
CA GLY A 156 4.62 -1.97 -14.78
C GLY A 156 3.85 -3.01 -13.96
N VAL A 157 3.68 -2.73 -12.67
CA VAL A 157 2.88 -3.53 -11.74
C VAL A 157 1.53 -2.86 -11.48
N LYS A 158 0.49 -3.66 -11.23
CA LYS A 158 -0.85 -3.17 -10.87
C LYS A 158 -1.22 -3.63 -9.48
N LEU A 159 -1.75 -2.72 -8.69
CA LEU A 159 -2.29 -2.97 -7.37
C LEU A 159 -3.67 -2.33 -7.27
N TYR A 160 -4.57 -2.97 -6.55
CA TYR A 160 -5.91 -2.48 -6.27
C TYR A 160 -6.13 -2.47 -4.77
N TRP A 161 -7.02 -1.59 -4.34
CA TRP A 161 -7.46 -1.49 -2.96
C TRP A 161 -8.95 -1.19 -2.86
N GLY A 162 -9.57 -1.60 -1.77
CA GLY A 162 -11.00 -1.47 -1.55
C GLY A 162 -11.39 -1.68 -0.11
N ILE A 163 -12.68 -1.52 0.16
CA ILE A 163 -13.28 -1.62 1.49
C ILE A 163 -14.25 -2.80 1.51
N ALA A 164 -14.03 -3.73 2.42
CA ALA A 164 -14.90 -4.89 2.68
C ALA A 164 -16.16 -4.50 3.48
N ALA A 165 -17.08 -5.45 3.67
CA ALA A 165 -18.38 -5.19 4.30
C ALA A 165 -18.31 -4.68 5.75
N ASP A 166 -17.27 -5.08 6.48
CA ASP A 166 -16.99 -4.69 7.86
C ASP A 166 -16.14 -3.40 7.97
N GLY A 167 -15.77 -2.80 6.83
CA GLY A 167 -14.88 -1.65 6.76
C GLY A 167 -13.39 -2.00 6.73
N SER A 168 -13.03 -3.28 6.66
CA SER A 168 -11.64 -3.73 6.50
C SER A 168 -11.07 -3.29 5.15
N VAL A 169 -9.78 -2.94 5.13
CA VAL A 169 -9.07 -2.61 3.90
C VAL A 169 -8.63 -3.88 3.22
N VAL A 170 -8.95 -4.02 1.94
CA VAL A 170 -8.49 -5.12 1.09
C VAL A 170 -7.53 -4.55 0.06
N ILE A 171 -6.33 -5.10 -0.04
CA ILE A 171 -5.32 -4.79 -1.06
C ILE A 171 -5.06 -6.06 -1.86
N CYS A 172 -5.20 -6.00 -3.18
CA CYS A 172 -5.05 -7.17 -4.05
C CYS A 172 -4.47 -6.77 -5.41
N ASP A 173 -3.67 -7.65 -6.01
CA ASP A 173 -3.22 -7.49 -7.41
C ASP A 173 -4.22 -8.04 -8.44
N ASP A 174 -5.17 -8.85 -8.00
CA ASP A 174 -6.23 -9.40 -8.84
C ASP A 174 -7.49 -8.51 -8.79
N LYS A 175 -7.83 -7.94 -9.95
CA LYS A 175 -8.98 -7.06 -10.13
C LYS A 175 -10.32 -7.78 -9.93
N GLU A 176 -10.43 -9.04 -10.32
CA GLU A 176 -11.70 -9.76 -10.22
C GLU A 176 -11.99 -10.13 -8.78
N VAL A 177 -10.96 -10.54 -8.02
CA VAL A 177 -11.07 -10.79 -6.58
C VAL A 177 -11.48 -9.53 -5.84
N ILE A 178 -10.83 -8.37 -6.11
CA ILE A 178 -11.18 -7.16 -5.37
C ILE A 178 -12.58 -6.63 -5.72
N LYS A 179 -12.99 -6.77 -6.98
CA LYS A 179 -14.34 -6.40 -7.42
C LYS A 179 -15.40 -7.31 -6.80
N ALA A 180 -15.10 -8.59 -6.62
CA ALA A 180 -16.00 -9.53 -5.98
C ALA A 180 -16.08 -9.35 -4.46
N GLY A 181 -14.95 -9.03 -3.81
CA GLY A 181 -14.89 -8.78 -2.37
C GLY A 181 -15.43 -7.41 -1.94
N CYS A 182 -15.11 -6.35 -2.67
CA CYS A 182 -15.43 -4.96 -2.28
C CYS A 182 -16.59 -4.34 -3.08
N ALA A 183 -17.22 -5.10 -3.98
CA ALA A 183 -18.29 -4.65 -4.87
C ALA A 183 -17.96 -3.37 -5.65
N LYS A 184 -18.54 -2.22 -5.30
CA LYS A 184 -18.28 -0.92 -5.94
C LYS A 184 -17.30 -0.05 -5.12
N SER A 185 -16.90 -0.46 -3.92
CA SER A 185 -15.96 0.25 -3.03
C SER A 185 -14.52 -0.16 -3.27
N TYR A 186 -14.05 -0.05 -4.50
CA TYR A 186 -12.66 -0.35 -4.85
C TYR A 186 -12.15 0.58 -5.95
N ALA A 187 -10.83 0.73 -5.99
CA ALA A 187 -10.13 1.47 -7.02
C ALA A 187 -8.76 0.82 -7.31
N PRO A 188 -8.11 1.18 -8.42
CA PRO A 188 -6.66 1.02 -8.53
C PRO A 188 -5.97 1.77 -7.39
N PHE A 189 -4.95 1.15 -6.80
CA PHE A 189 -4.02 1.85 -5.94
C PHE A 189 -3.24 2.85 -6.81
N PRO A 190 -3.08 4.12 -6.41
CA PRO A 190 -2.48 5.14 -7.27
C PRO A 190 -0.98 4.87 -7.46
N THR A 191 -0.52 4.99 -8.71
CA THR A 191 0.91 4.88 -9.05
C THR A 191 1.70 6.02 -8.42
N GLY A 192 2.96 5.79 -8.07
CA GLY A 192 3.81 6.84 -7.49
C GLY A 192 3.39 7.25 -6.07
N CYS A 193 2.66 6.37 -5.38
CA CYS A 193 2.09 6.63 -4.07
C CYS A 193 2.41 5.54 -3.06
N MET A 194 2.32 5.92 -1.79
CA MET A 194 2.42 5.04 -0.64
C MET A 194 1.29 5.33 0.34
N PHE A 195 0.96 4.32 1.14
CA PHE A 195 -0.06 4.38 2.19
C PHE A 195 0.56 3.87 3.48
N HIS A 196 0.41 4.63 4.56
CA HIS A 196 0.75 4.20 5.93
C HIS A 196 -0.50 4.27 6.80
N SER A 197 -0.72 3.30 7.69
CA SER A 197 -1.90 3.24 8.57
C SER A 197 -2.16 4.54 9.34
N ASP A 198 -1.08 5.22 9.76
CA ASP A 198 -1.16 6.44 10.59
C ASP A 198 -1.09 7.74 9.79
N ALA A 199 -0.47 7.72 8.61
CA ALA A 199 -0.25 8.93 7.80
C ALA A 199 -1.21 9.03 6.60
N GLY A 200 -1.92 7.95 6.30
CA GLY A 200 -2.80 7.85 5.14
C GLY A 200 -2.04 7.73 3.83
N LEU A 201 -2.74 8.09 2.74
CA LEU A 201 -2.25 8.01 1.38
C LEU A 201 -1.48 9.29 0.99
N MET A 202 -0.28 9.14 0.42
CA MET A 202 0.50 10.25 -0.13
C MET A 202 1.28 9.85 -1.38
N SER A 203 1.63 10.84 -2.21
CA SER A 203 2.54 10.64 -3.34
C SER A 203 3.98 10.77 -2.86
N PHE A 204 4.83 9.78 -3.17
CA PHE A 204 6.27 9.91 -2.96
C PHE A 204 6.97 10.65 -4.12
N GLU A 205 6.30 10.79 -5.27
CA GLU A 205 6.79 11.63 -6.37
C GLU A 205 6.61 13.12 -6.06
N HIS A 206 5.48 13.47 -5.43
CA HIS A 206 5.08 14.82 -5.05
C HIS A 206 4.68 14.90 -3.57
N PRO A 207 5.61 14.68 -2.62
CA PRO A 207 5.30 14.57 -1.19
C PRO A 207 4.75 15.85 -0.56
N MET A 208 4.99 17.00 -1.21
CA MET A 208 4.50 18.29 -0.74
C MET A 208 3.09 18.63 -1.23
N ASN A 209 2.46 17.78 -2.05
CA ASN A 209 1.17 18.02 -2.65
C ASN A 209 0.10 17.11 -2.02
N LYS A 210 -1.12 17.63 -1.85
CA LYS A 210 -2.22 16.83 -1.32
C LYS A 210 -2.71 15.82 -2.36
N MET A 211 -3.19 14.67 -1.88
CA MET A 211 -3.96 13.74 -2.71
C MET A 211 -5.41 14.21 -2.80
N LYS A 212 -6.00 14.10 -3.98
CA LYS A 212 -7.40 14.45 -4.26
C LYS A 212 -8.14 13.23 -4.78
N ALA A 213 -9.28 12.95 -4.17
CA ALA A 213 -10.22 11.95 -4.64
C ALA A 213 -10.93 12.42 -5.91
N MET A 214 -10.95 11.54 -6.91
CA MET A 214 -11.61 11.71 -8.20
C MET A 214 -12.70 10.66 -8.29
N PRO A 215 -13.99 11.07 -8.22
CA PRO A 215 -15.10 10.14 -8.32
C PRO A 215 -15.01 9.28 -9.59
N ARG A 216 -15.34 8.00 -9.44
CA ARG A 216 -15.34 7.04 -10.54
C ARG A 216 -16.76 6.60 -10.82
N VAL A 217 -17.09 6.48 -12.10
CA VAL A 217 -18.34 5.87 -12.58
C VAL A 217 -17.96 4.65 -13.40
N ASP A 218 -18.66 3.54 -13.22
CA ASP A 218 -18.48 2.36 -14.06
C ASP A 218 -19.28 2.43 -15.36
N SER A 219 -19.22 1.36 -16.16
CA SER A 219 -19.95 1.24 -17.41
C SER A 219 -21.48 1.21 -17.25
N GLU A 220 -21.99 0.97 -16.04
CA GLU A 220 -23.41 0.96 -15.71
C GLU A 220 -23.91 2.35 -15.29
N GLY A 221 -23.04 3.36 -15.27
CA GLY A 221 -23.37 4.69 -14.78
C GLY A 221 -23.41 4.80 -13.25
N VAL A 222 -22.89 3.80 -12.54
CA VAL A 222 -22.93 3.73 -11.08
C VAL A 222 -21.64 4.25 -10.47
N MET A 223 -21.77 5.12 -9.48
CA MET A 223 -20.66 5.64 -8.70
C MET A 223 -19.93 4.49 -7.98
N CYS A 224 -18.63 4.37 -8.24
CA CYS A 224 -17.71 3.45 -7.59
C CYS A 224 -16.74 4.26 -6.70
N GLY A 225 -15.90 3.56 -5.92
CA GLY A 225 -14.85 4.18 -5.12
C GLY A 225 -13.97 5.11 -5.94
N ALA A 226 -13.29 6.04 -5.28
CA ALA A 226 -12.54 7.09 -5.95
C ALA A 226 -11.16 6.64 -6.48
N ASN A 227 -10.73 7.21 -7.60
CA ASN A 227 -9.32 7.25 -7.96
C ASN A 227 -8.64 8.39 -7.19
N PHE A 228 -7.35 8.29 -6.91
CA PHE A 228 -6.62 9.36 -6.21
C PHE A 228 -5.55 9.94 -7.12
N LYS A 229 -5.47 11.27 -7.18
CA LYS A 229 -4.46 12.00 -7.96
C LYS A 229 -3.82 13.09 -7.13
N VAL A 230 -2.61 13.46 -7.48
CA VAL A 230 -1.91 14.60 -6.87
C VAL A 230 -2.64 15.90 -7.26
N ASP A 231 -2.99 16.71 -6.26
CA ASP A 231 -3.44 18.08 -6.46
C ASP A 231 -2.21 19.00 -6.56
N VAL A 232 -1.89 19.39 -7.79
CA VAL A 232 -0.73 20.23 -8.11
C VAL A 232 -0.86 21.63 -7.47
N TYR A 233 -2.07 22.08 -7.17
CA TYR A 233 -2.35 23.43 -6.66
C TYR A 233 -2.36 23.50 -5.14
N THR A 234 -2.60 22.39 -4.45
CA THR A 234 -2.74 22.36 -2.99
C THR A 234 -1.55 21.68 -2.34
N ARG A 235 -0.80 22.42 -1.52
CA ARG A 235 0.30 21.86 -0.73
C ARG A 235 -0.17 21.25 0.58
N VAL A 236 0.56 20.25 1.07
CA VAL A 236 0.46 19.77 2.44
C VAL A 236 0.99 20.86 3.36
N ASN A 237 0.19 21.31 4.34
CA ASN A 237 0.63 22.28 5.33
C ASN A 237 1.76 21.65 6.14
N SER A 238 3.00 21.99 5.79
CA SER A 238 4.17 21.64 6.58
C SER A 238 4.54 22.84 7.44
N ILE A 239 4.87 22.59 8.70
CA ILE A 239 5.49 23.58 9.59
C ILE A 239 6.65 24.22 8.79
N PRO A 240 6.75 25.56 8.69
CA PRO A 240 7.83 26.17 7.94
C PRO A 240 9.15 25.67 8.50
N ARG A 241 9.96 25.00 7.66
CA ARG A 241 11.34 24.65 7.99
C ARG A 241 12.06 25.96 8.34
N ARG A 242 12.24 26.25 9.64
CA ARG A 242 13.20 27.25 10.08
C ARG A 242 14.56 26.76 9.59
N GLY A 243 15.07 27.38 8.53
CA GLY A 243 16.45 27.16 8.11
C GLY A 243 17.38 27.50 9.26
N SER A 244 18.53 26.84 9.32
CA SER A 244 19.59 27.03 10.33
C SER A 244 20.21 28.44 10.37
N GLY A 245 19.63 29.42 9.67
CA GLY A 245 19.98 30.84 9.70
C GLY A 245 18.81 31.77 10.09
N ALA A 246 17.69 31.25 10.58
CA ALA A 246 16.60 32.09 11.09
C ALA A 246 16.94 32.58 12.51
N ASN A 247 17.32 33.86 12.61
CA ASN A 247 17.52 34.59 13.86
C ASN A 247 16.29 34.43 14.78
N TRP A 248 16.54 34.12 16.06
CA TRP A 248 15.51 33.94 17.08
C TRP A 248 14.99 35.26 17.69
N ILE A 249 15.15 36.38 17.00
CA ILE A 249 14.70 37.69 17.46
C ILE A 249 13.58 38.14 16.53
N ASP A 250 12.36 37.81 16.94
CA ASP A 250 11.16 38.65 16.84
C ASP A 250 10.00 37.80 17.34
N TRP A 251 9.94 37.69 18.66
CA TRP A 251 8.70 37.47 19.39
C TRP A 251 8.55 38.67 20.33
N ASP A 252 8.32 39.82 19.73
CA ASP A 252 7.70 40.93 20.43
C ASP A 252 6.83 41.71 19.45
N GLU A 253 5.63 42.04 19.96
CA GLU A 253 4.75 43.11 19.54
C GLU A 253 3.57 42.83 18.56
N HIS A 254 2.42 42.65 19.23
CA HIS A 254 1.02 43.03 18.92
C HIS A 254 0.15 42.08 18.06
#